data_AF-A0A2V6LAZ9-F1
#
_entry.id   AF-A0A2V6LAZ9-F1
#
_cell.length_a   1.000
_cell.length_b   1.000
_cell.length_c   1.000
_cell.angle_alpha   90.00
_cell.angle_beta   90.00
_cell.angle_gamma   90.00
#
_symmetry.space_group_name_H-M   'P 1'
#
loop_
_entity.id
_entity.type
_entity.pdbx_description
1 polymer ?
#
loop_
_entity_poly.entity_id
_entity_poly.type
_entity_poly.pdbx_seq_one_letter_code
_entity_poly.pdbx_strand_id
1 'polypeptide(L)'
;MRNEPPAIGVIGGSGLYQMEELRDATEHNIDTPFGAPSDTLVGGKASGRHVYFLPRHGRGHRILPHEVNHRANIYALRSLNVRWIISVGAVGSLQEKYAPRDILLPSQFYDRTS
;
A
#
# COMPACT_ATOMS: atom_id res chain seq x y z
N MET A 1 5.93 17.79 19.25
CA MET A 1 4.99 17.06 18.36
C MET A 1 5.46 17.26 16.94
N ARG A 2 5.38 16.25 16.05
CA ARG A 2 5.81 16.41 14.65
C ARG A 2 4.91 17.46 13.99
N ASN A 3 5.48 18.61 13.63
CA ASN A 3 4.78 19.76 13.01
C ASN A 3 4.46 19.54 11.51
N GLU A 4 4.73 18.35 10.98
CA GLU A 4 4.46 18.03 9.58
C GLU A 4 3.03 17.48 9.42
N PRO A 5 2.34 17.85 8.32
CA PRO A 5 1.02 17.32 8.02
C PRO A 5 1.08 15.79 7.90
N PRO A 6 -0.01 15.08 8.25
CA PRO A 6 -0.05 13.63 8.09
C PRO A 6 0.30 13.14 6.69
N ALA A 7 1.15 12.11 6.63
CA ALA A 7 1.55 11.46 5.40
C ALA A 7 0.41 10.61 4.81
N ILE A 8 0.53 10.31 3.51
CA ILE A 8 -0.32 9.36 2.80
C ILE A 8 0.47 8.06 2.62
N GLY A 9 -0.18 6.92 2.82
CA GLY A 9 0.33 5.60 2.46
C GLY A 9 -0.33 5.13 1.16
N VAL A 10 0.45 4.55 0.26
CA VAL A 10 -0.04 3.85 -0.93
C VAL A 10 0.35 2.38 -0.81
N ILE A 11 -0.64 1.49 -0.83
CA ILE A 11 -0.41 0.04 -0.83
C ILE A 11 -0.63 -0.47 -2.26
N GLY A 12 0.43 -0.94 -2.90
CA GLY A 12 0.41 -1.49 -4.25
C GLY A 12 0.09 -2.99 -4.27
N GLY A 13 -0.90 -3.37 -5.06
CA GLY A 13 -1.23 -4.76 -5.38
C GLY A 13 -0.48 -5.29 -6.60
N SER A 14 -1.00 -6.36 -7.20
CA SER A 14 -0.45 -6.97 -8.41
C SER A 14 -0.30 -5.94 -9.53
N GLY A 15 0.91 -5.83 -10.08
CA GLY A 15 1.23 -4.89 -11.17
C GLY A 15 1.70 -3.51 -10.71
N LEU A 16 1.64 -3.18 -9.42
CA LEU A 16 2.16 -1.92 -8.88
C LEU A 16 3.21 -2.20 -7.81
N TYR A 17 4.49 -2.23 -8.21
CA TYR A 17 5.63 -2.57 -7.35
C TYR A 17 6.57 -1.40 -7.04
N GLN A 18 6.38 -0.27 -7.73
CA GLN A 18 7.13 0.96 -7.54
C GLN A 18 6.23 2.17 -7.81
N MET A 19 6.62 3.34 -7.30
CA MET A 19 5.93 4.61 -7.52
C MET A 19 6.97 5.63 -8.01
N GLU A 20 7.05 5.81 -9.32
CA GLU A 20 8.05 6.66 -9.99
C GLU A 20 7.85 8.16 -9.72
N GLU A 21 6.65 8.53 -9.28
CA GLU A 21 6.26 9.91 -8.99
C GLU A 21 6.87 10.46 -7.69
N LEU A 22 7.49 9.60 -6.87
CA LEU A 22 8.15 10.00 -5.62
C LEU A 22 9.46 10.74 -5.93
N ARG A 23 9.52 12.00 -5.50
CA ARG A 23 10.76 12.78 -5.48
C ARG A 23 11.50 12.55 -4.16
N ASP A 24 12.83 12.59 -4.22
CA ASP A 24 13.71 12.37 -3.07
C ASP A 24 13.41 11.04 -2.36
N ALA A 25 13.18 10.00 -3.16
CA ALA A 25 12.73 8.71 -2.65
C ALA A 25 13.82 8.02 -1.80
N THR A 26 13.46 7.62 -0.58
CA THR A 26 14.34 6.89 0.33
C THR A 26 13.68 5.61 0.83
N GLU A 27 14.50 4.58 1.05
CA GLU A 27 14.06 3.32 1.63
C GLU A 27 13.96 3.41 3.16
N HIS A 28 12.90 2.81 3.72
CA HIS A 28 12.59 2.79 5.14
C HIS A 28 12.35 1.36 5.61
N ASN A 29 13.34 0.80 6.31
CA ASN A 29 13.21 -0.47 7.01
C ASN A 29 12.59 -0.22 8.38
N ILE A 30 11.41 -0.80 8.62
CA ILE A 30 10.62 -0.54 9.83
C ILE A 30 10.45 -1.85 10.60
N ASP A 31 10.98 -1.86 11.82
CA ASP A 31 10.72 -2.93 12.78
C ASP A 31 9.29 -2.85 13.29
N THR A 32 8.60 -3.99 13.32
CA THR A 32 7.23 -4.09 13.82
C THR A 32 7.10 -5.22 14.83
N PRO A 33 6.20 -5.10 15.82
CA PRO A 33 5.94 -6.18 16.78
C PRO A 33 5.24 -7.40 16.15
N PHE A 34 4.89 -7.33 14.86
CA PHE A 34 4.20 -8.39 14.12
C PHE A 34 5.12 -9.12 13.15
N GLY A 35 6.43 -8.83 13.16
CA GLY A 35 7.40 -9.32 12.19
C GLY A 35 7.65 -8.32 11.05
N ALA A 36 8.26 -8.80 9.97
CA ALA A 36 8.60 -7.95 8.84
C ALA A 36 7.35 -7.52 8.03
N PRO A 37 7.29 -6.27 7.54
CA PRO A 37 6.38 -5.89 6.47
C PRO A 37 6.66 -6.68 5.17
N SER A 38 5.76 -6.58 4.20
CA SER A 38 5.90 -7.25 2.90
C SER A 38 7.18 -6.88 2.16
N ASP A 39 7.65 -5.65 2.33
CA ASP A 39 8.92 -5.15 1.79
C ASP A 39 9.37 -3.90 2.57
N THR A 40 10.55 -3.40 2.26
CA THR A 40 11.00 -2.06 2.62
C THR A 40 10.05 -1.01 2.06
N LEU A 41 9.65 -0.04 2.88
CA LEU A 41 8.78 1.05 2.43
C LEU A 41 9.62 2.07 1.66
N VAL A 42 9.07 2.64 0.60
CA VAL A 42 9.72 3.75 -0.14
C VAL A 42 8.99 5.03 0.17
N GLY A 43 9.66 6.01 0.78
CA GLY A 43 9.11 7.29 1.18
C GLY A 43 9.64 8.42 0.31
N GLY A 44 8.82 9.44 0.04
CA GLY A 44 9.25 10.63 -0.70
C GLY A 44 8.16 11.68 -0.78
N LYS A 45 8.35 12.68 -1.66
CA LYS A 45 7.34 13.70 -1.94
C LYS A 45 6.65 13.46 -3.28
N ALA A 46 5.32 13.42 -3.26
CA ALA A 46 4.49 13.46 -4.47
C ALA A 46 3.45 14.56 -4.32
N SER A 47 3.32 15.43 -5.33
CA SER A 47 2.38 16.57 -5.33
C SER A 47 2.46 17.42 -4.06
N GLY A 48 3.68 17.66 -3.54
CA GLY A 48 3.92 18.45 -2.33
C GLY A 48 3.59 17.77 -1.01
N ARG A 49 3.17 16.49 -1.01
CA ARG A 49 2.86 15.72 0.20
C ARG A 49 3.87 14.60 0.42
N HIS A 50 4.13 14.29 1.69
CA HIS A 50 4.86 13.08 2.06
C HIS A 50 4.00 11.85 1.76
N VAL A 51 4.55 10.93 0.97
CA VAL A 51 3.91 9.68 0.58
C VAL A 51 4.85 8.53 0.86
N TYR A 52 4.31 7.44 1.42
CA TYR A 52 5.00 6.18 1.61
C TYR A 52 4.33 5.08 0.79
N PHE A 53 5.11 4.39 -0.01
CA PHE A 53 4.66 3.29 -0.86
C PHE A 53 5.10 1.94 -0.30
N LEU A 54 4.20 0.95 -0.35
CA LEU A 54 4.46 -0.43 0.06
C LEU A 54 3.82 -1.42 -0.93
N PRO A 55 4.59 -2.26 -1.65
CA PRO A 55 4.03 -3.34 -2.44
C PRO A 55 3.60 -4.50 -1.53
N ARG A 56 2.30 -4.80 -1.45
CA ARG A 56 1.77 -5.82 -0.51
C ARG A 56 2.25 -7.24 -0.79
N HIS A 57 2.64 -7.52 -2.03
CA HIS A 57 3.20 -8.81 -2.46
C HIS A 57 4.73 -8.85 -2.44
N GLY A 58 5.38 -7.77 -1.98
CA GLY A 58 6.82 -7.57 -2.13
C GLY A 58 7.23 -7.31 -3.58
N ARG A 59 8.43 -6.73 -3.77
CA ARG A 59 9.07 -6.64 -5.09
C ARG A 59 9.23 -8.03 -5.70
N GLY A 60 8.96 -8.14 -7.00
CA GLY A 60 8.93 -9.42 -7.71
C GLY A 60 7.70 -10.30 -7.44
N HIS A 61 6.70 -9.81 -6.69
CA HIS A 61 5.44 -10.52 -6.41
C HIS A 61 5.63 -11.87 -5.72
N ARG A 62 6.53 -11.92 -4.74
CA ARG A 62 6.97 -13.16 -4.07
C ARG A 62 6.06 -13.63 -2.93
N ILE A 63 5.20 -12.77 -2.39
CA ILE A 63 4.33 -13.09 -1.24
C ILE A 63 2.91 -13.34 -1.75
N LEU A 64 2.34 -14.51 -1.47
CA LEU A 64 0.97 -14.84 -1.85
C LEU A 64 -0.05 -14.07 -1.00
N PRO A 65 -1.28 -13.84 -1.48
CA PRO A 65 -2.30 -13.09 -0.72
C PRO A 65 -2.51 -13.58 0.72
N HIS A 66 -2.49 -14.89 0.98
CA HIS A 66 -2.69 -15.47 2.32
C HIS A 66 -1.45 -15.39 3.23
N GLU A 67 -0.28 -15.06 2.68
CA GLU A 67 0.98 -14.93 3.42
C GLU A 67 1.29 -13.48 3.80
N VAL A 68 0.49 -12.52 3.32
CA VAL A 68 0.71 -11.09 3.56
C VAL A 68 0.60 -10.80 5.05
N ASN A 69 1.66 -10.23 5.62
CA ASN A 69 1.65 -9.78 7.00
C ASN A 69 0.94 -8.42 7.14
N HIS A 70 -0.39 -8.44 7.09
CA HIS A 70 -1.23 -7.24 7.13
C HIS A 70 -0.97 -6.38 8.37
N ARG A 71 -0.74 -6.99 9.54
CA ARG A 71 -0.47 -6.25 10.78
C ARG A 71 0.85 -5.49 10.71
N ALA A 72 1.92 -6.12 10.22
CA ALA A 72 3.21 -5.45 10.05
C ALA A 72 3.12 -4.29 9.04
N ASN A 73 2.45 -4.51 7.90
CA ASN A 73 2.27 -3.48 6.88
C ASN A 73 1.56 -2.22 7.41
N ILE A 74 0.42 -2.41 8.10
CA ILE A 74 -0.35 -1.29 8.65
C ILE A 74 0.40 -0.61 9.81
N TYR A 75 1.09 -1.39 10.65
CA TYR A 75 1.91 -0.84 11.72
C TYR A 75 3.05 0.02 11.19
N ALA A 76 3.77 -0.45 10.17
CA ALA A 76 4.89 0.27 9.57
C ALA A 76 4.46 1.61 8.95
N LEU A 77 3.33 1.64 8.24
CA LEU A 77 2.77 2.90 7.75
C LEU A 77 2.37 3.83 8.91
N ARG A 78 1.74 3.29 9.96
CA ARG A 78 1.31 4.08 11.11
C ARG A 78 2.49 4.73 11.85
N SER A 79 3.61 4.04 12.01
CA SER A 79 4.81 4.54 12.68
C SER A 79 5.46 5.72 11.93
N LEU A 80 5.30 5.75 10.60
CA LEU A 80 5.69 6.82 9.68
C LEU A 80 4.69 7.98 9.59
N ASN A 81 3.81 8.14 10.59
CA ASN A 81 2.80 9.19 10.65
C ASN A 81 1.79 9.18 9.49
N VAL A 82 1.61 8.04 8.80
CA VAL A 82 0.53 7.88 7.82
C VAL A 82 -0.83 7.95 8.52
N ARG A 83 -1.75 8.73 7.94
CA ARG A 83 -3.15 8.83 8.40
C ARG A 83 -4.18 8.56 7.31
N TRP A 84 -3.74 8.46 6.06
CA TRP A 84 -4.56 8.16 4.89
C TRP A 84 -3.91 7.02 4.14
N ILE A 85 -4.68 5.99 3.76
CA ILE A 85 -4.17 4.88 2.95
C ILE A 85 -4.98 4.80 1.67
N ILE A 86 -4.29 4.76 0.54
CA ILE A 86 -4.84 4.44 -0.77
C ILE A 86 -4.36 3.03 -1.11
N SER A 87 -5.28 2.08 -1.22
CA SER A 87 -4.97 0.71 -1.63
C SER A 87 -5.33 0.54 -3.10
N VAL A 88 -4.39 0.06 -3.90
CA VAL A 88 -4.59 -0.22 -5.32
C VAL A 88 -4.49 -1.72 -5.52
N GLY A 89 -5.50 -2.34 -6.11
CA GLY A 89 -5.53 -3.78 -6.34
C GLY A 89 -6.20 -4.14 -7.66
N ALA A 90 -5.72 -5.22 -8.27
CA ALA A 90 -6.41 -5.85 -9.40
C ALA A 90 -7.59 -6.68 -8.90
N VAL A 91 -8.71 -6.60 -9.60
CA VAL A 91 -9.95 -7.33 -9.29
C VAL A 91 -10.59 -7.88 -10.56
N GLY A 92 -11.43 -8.90 -10.41
CA GLY A 92 -12.33 -9.36 -11.46
C GLY A 92 -13.71 -8.73 -11.29
N SER A 93 -14.34 -8.32 -12.39
CA SER A 93 -15.74 -7.88 -12.36
C SER A 93 -16.68 -9.08 -12.26
N LEU A 94 -17.77 -8.91 -11.50
CA LEU A 94 -18.92 -9.82 -11.45
C LEU A 94 -20.18 -9.18 -12.07
N GLN A 95 -20.03 -8.06 -12.78
CA GLN A 95 -21.12 -7.33 -13.42
C GLN A 95 -20.71 -6.94 -14.84
N GLU A 96 -21.56 -7.23 -15.83
CA GLU A 96 -21.27 -6.98 -17.25
C GLU A 96 -20.98 -5.51 -17.59
N LYS A 97 -21.58 -4.58 -16.83
CA LYS A 97 -21.41 -3.13 -17.02
C LYS A 97 -19.99 -2.60 -16.73
N TYR A 98 -19.14 -3.38 -16.07
CA TYR A 98 -17.75 -3.00 -15.80
C TYR A 98 -16.82 -3.81 -16.69
N ALA A 99 -16.13 -3.12 -17.59
CA ALA A 99 -15.20 -3.70 -18.54
C ALA A 99 -13.77 -3.79 -17.94
N PRO A 100 -12.90 -4.66 -18.49
CA PRO A 100 -11.49 -4.64 -18.13
C PRO A 100 -10.88 -3.24 -18.30
N ARG A 101 -10.04 -2.84 -17.33
CA ARG A 101 -9.40 -1.52 -17.19
C ARG A 101 -10.30 -0.41 -16.63
N ASP A 102 -11.58 -0.66 -16.38
CA ASP A 102 -12.38 0.26 -15.58
C ASP A 102 -11.80 0.38 -14.16
N ILE A 103 -11.82 1.60 -13.62
CA ILE A 103 -11.40 1.89 -12.25
C ILE A 103 -12.65 1.98 -11.38
N LEU A 104 -12.64 1.24 -10.26
CA LEU A 104 -13.74 1.21 -9.31
C LEU A 104 -13.28 1.72 -7.94
N LEU A 105 -14.15 2.49 -7.30
CA LEU A 105 -14.02 2.90 -5.90
C LEU A 105 -15.13 2.19 -5.10
N PRO A 106 -14.88 0.97 -4.61
CA PRO A 106 -15.90 0.22 -3.86
C PRO A 106 -16.19 0.91 -2.53
N SER A 107 -17.46 0.98 -2.15
CA SER A 107 -17.92 1.52 -0.86
C SER A 107 -18.22 0.44 0.18
N GLN A 108 -18.20 -0.83 -0.23
CA GLN A 108 -18.50 -2.01 0.61
C GLN A 108 -17.62 -3.19 0.19
N PHE A 109 -17.54 -4.19 1.08
CA PHE A 109 -16.88 -5.47 0.82
C PHE A 109 -17.66 -6.61 1.49
N TYR A 110 -17.43 -7.83 1.02
CA TYR A 110 -17.87 -9.06 1.67
C TYR A 110 -16.62 -9.87 2.01
N ASP A 111 -16.44 -10.19 3.29
CA ASP A 111 -15.27 -10.94 3.75
C ASP A 111 -15.54 -12.45 3.66
N ARG A 112 -14.79 -13.11 2.77
CA ARG A 112 -14.72 -14.57 2.65
C ARG A 112 -13.27 -15.04 2.73
N THR A 113 -12.42 -14.32 3.46
CA THR A 113 -11.06 -14.77 3.75
C THR A 113 -11.10 -16.13 4.47
N SER A 114 -10.16 -17.02 4.15
CA SER A 114 -10.05 -18.39 4.65
C SER A 114 -8.75 -18.56 5.42
#